data_AF-A0A969N9W0-F1
#
_entry.id   AF-A0A969N9W0-F1
#
_cell.length_a   1.000
_cell.length_b   1.000
_cell.length_c   1.000
_cell.angle_alpha   90.00
_cell.angle_beta   90.00
_cell.angle_gamma   90.00
#
_symmetry.space_group_name_H-M   'P 1'
#
loop_
_entity.id
_entity.type
_entity.pdbx_description
1 polymer ?
#
loop_
_entity_poly.entity_id
_entity_poly.type
_entity_poly.pdbx_seq_one_letter_code
_entity_poly.pdbx_strand_id
1 'polypeptide(L)'
;MGCNNCPSKGLSDIDAFQDIEKKYAKNTAYDWLKNIPDLGTSKIVEVSFKNNRKEFYLNQQNLPIKRGDYVAVQCESGHGLGVVSLTGKMAELQLKRKSPQSEPEKIIYRIASKFDIEKLTKARLKEKPAMIKARQLAQKLELEMKISDVEFQGDGSKATFFLYC
;
A
#
# COMPACT_ATOMS: atom_id res chain seq x y z
N MET A 1 -4.41 9.88 50.92
CA MET A 1 -3.69 8.98 50.01
C MET A 1 -4.61 8.64 48.87
N GLY A 2 -4.36 9.15 47.67
CA GLY A 2 -5.28 8.97 46.55
C GLY A 2 -4.59 9.35 45.24
N CYS A 3 -3.89 8.39 44.65
CA CYS A 3 -3.49 8.46 43.25
C CYS A 3 -4.51 7.65 42.46
N ASN A 4 -5.51 8.34 41.92
CA ASN A 4 -6.44 7.79 40.96
C ASN A 4 -5.90 8.04 39.54
N ASN A 5 -5.86 6.95 38.77
CA ASN A 5 -5.98 6.90 37.30
C ASN A 5 -5.04 7.78 36.47
N CYS A 6 -3.91 7.19 36.06
CA CYS A 6 -3.38 7.44 34.73
C CYS A 6 -4.11 6.54 33.73
N PRO A 7 -4.86 7.07 32.74
CA PRO A 7 -5.32 6.26 31.64
C PRO A 7 -4.11 6.05 30.73
N SER A 8 -3.45 4.91 30.84
CA SER A 8 -2.57 4.40 29.79
C SER A 8 -3.45 4.11 28.57
N LYS A 9 -3.75 5.13 27.78
CA LYS A 9 -4.27 4.95 26.43
C LYS A 9 -3.14 4.33 25.61
N GLY A 10 -3.00 3.00 25.72
CA GLY A 10 -2.49 2.23 24.61
C GLY A 10 -3.49 2.43 23.49
N LEU A 11 -3.19 3.38 22.59
CA LEU A 11 -3.80 3.37 21.27
C LEU A 11 -3.49 1.99 20.71
N SER A 12 -4.50 1.13 20.62
CA SER A 12 -4.34 -0.17 20.01
C SER A 12 -3.68 0.04 18.66
N ASP A 13 -2.66 -0.75 18.31
CA ASP A 13 -1.98 -0.67 17.01
C ASP A 13 -2.97 -0.71 15.82
N ILE A 14 -4.18 -1.21 16.07
CA ILE A 14 -5.36 -1.26 15.20
C ILE A 14 -5.94 0.13 14.88
N ASP A 15 -6.02 1.04 15.85
CA ASP A 15 -6.55 2.41 15.65
C ASP A 15 -5.57 3.25 14.83
N ALA A 16 -4.27 3.07 15.09
CA ALA A 16 -3.20 3.68 14.31
C ALA A 16 -3.20 3.17 12.86
N PHE A 17 -3.53 1.90 12.63
CA PHE A 17 -3.69 1.34 11.29
C PHE A 17 -4.87 1.98 10.54
N GLN A 18 -6.03 2.11 11.19
CA GLN A 18 -7.23 2.71 10.58
C GLN A 18 -7.02 4.19 10.20
N ASP A 19 -6.27 4.95 11.00
CA ASP A 19 -5.95 6.36 10.68
C ASP A 19 -4.95 6.49 9.53
N ILE A 20 -4.00 5.56 9.42
CA ILE A 20 -3.07 5.46 8.28
C ILE A 20 -3.86 5.12 7.01
N GLU A 21 -4.83 4.20 7.09
CA GLU A 21 -5.66 3.76 5.97
C GLU A 21 -6.59 4.86 5.45
N LYS A 22 -7.24 5.63 6.34
CA LYS A 22 -8.06 6.80 5.98
C LYS A 22 -7.29 7.85 5.17
N LYS A 23 -5.98 7.98 5.42
CA LYS A 23 -5.11 8.92 4.69
C LYS A 23 -4.87 8.48 3.24
N TYR A 24 -4.77 7.18 2.97
CA TYR A 24 -4.55 6.62 1.63
C TYR A 24 -5.84 6.46 0.82
N ALA A 25 -6.97 6.17 1.48
CA ALA A 25 -8.27 6.08 0.82
C ALA A 25 -8.73 7.39 0.16
N LYS A 26 -8.19 8.54 0.61
CA LYS A 26 -8.57 9.88 0.16
C LYS A 26 -8.24 10.18 -1.32
N ASN A 27 -7.35 9.40 -1.96
CA ASN A 27 -6.97 9.54 -3.38
C ASN A 27 -7.41 8.34 -4.26
N THR A 28 -8.42 7.60 -3.84
CA THR A 28 -8.98 6.53 -4.67
C THR A 28 -9.83 7.11 -5.79
N ALA A 29 -9.69 6.59 -7.02
CA ALA A 29 -10.50 7.05 -8.14
C ALA A 29 -11.98 6.78 -7.85
N TYR A 30 -12.85 7.73 -8.19
CA TYR A 30 -14.28 7.51 -8.06
C TYR A 30 -14.70 6.42 -9.03
N ASP A 31 -15.48 5.44 -8.57
CA ASP A 31 -15.97 4.36 -9.44
C ASP A 31 -17.36 4.73 -9.96
N TRP A 32 -17.40 5.28 -11.17
CA TRP A 32 -18.61 5.69 -11.85
C TRP A 32 -19.51 4.50 -12.27
N LEU A 33 -19.01 3.26 -12.22
CA LEU A 33 -19.77 2.05 -12.61
C LEU A 33 -20.27 1.24 -11.41
N LYS A 34 -20.12 1.74 -10.18
CA LYS A 34 -20.44 1.01 -8.94
C LYS A 34 -21.84 0.38 -8.89
N ASN A 35 -22.83 0.98 -9.57
CA ASN A 35 -24.23 0.54 -9.58
C ASN A 35 -24.64 -0.25 -10.84
N ILE A 36 -23.70 -0.47 -11.76
CA ILE A 36 -23.96 -1.22 -12.98
C ILE A 36 -23.48 -2.65 -12.74
N PRO A 37 -24.33 -3.68 -12.92
CA PRO A 37 -23.92 -5.07 -12.77
C PRO A 37 -22.72 -5.34 -13.69
N ASP A 38 -21.68 -5.99 -13.17
CA ASP A 38 -20.38 -6.13 -13.83
C ASP A 38 -20.54 -6.75 -15.23
N LEU A 39 -20.37 -5.93 -16.27
CA LEU A 39 -20.60 -6.31 -17.67
C LEU A 39 -19.43 -7.10 -18.27
N GLY A 40 -18.40 -7.45 -17.51
CA GLY A 40 -17.26 -8.18 -18.04
C GLY A 40 -16.35 -8.77 -16.99
N THR A 41 -16.10 -10.07 -17.12
CA THR A 41 -15.14 -10.91 -16.38
C THR A 41 -13.67 -10.53 -16.63
N SER A 42 -13.32 -9.24 -16.57
CA SER A 42 -11.93 -8.83 -16.68
C SER A 42 -11.20 -9.20 -15.41
N LYS A 43 -10.12 -9.97 -15.55
CA LYS A 43 -9.25 -10.40 -14.44
C LYS A 43 -8.27 -9.31 -14.02
N ILE A 44 -8.32 -8.13 -14.64
CA ILE A 44 -7.41 -7.03 -14.36
C ILE A 44 -7.87 -6.30 -13.10
N VAL A 45 -6.91 -6.03 -12.22
CA VAL A 45 -7.13 -5.36 -10.95
C VAL A 45 -6.12 -4.25 -10.79
N GLU A 46 -6.60 -3.06 -10.41
CA GLU A 46 -5.74 -1.93 -10.05
C GLU A 46 -5.46 -1.97 -8.54
N VAL A 47 -4.19 -2.03 -8.18
CA VAL A 47 -3.73 -2.04 -6.79
C VAL A 47 -2.99 -0.73 -6.52
N SER A 48 -3.37 -0.08 -5.41
CA SER A 48 -2.76 1.14 -4.90
C SER A 48 -1.81 0.84 -3.75
N PHE A 49 -0.70 1.57 -3.74
CA PHE A 49 0.34 1.53 -2.71
C PHE A 49 0.51 2.92 -2.06
N LYS A 50 1.47 3.03 -1.14
CA LYS A 50 1.88 4.32 -0.55
C LYS A 50 2.31 5.29 -1.66
N ASN A 51 2.19 6.58 -1.37
CA ASN A 51 2.57 7.69 -2.26
C ASN A 51 1.81 7.70 -3.60
N ASN A 52 0.55 7.22 -3.59
CA ASN A 52 -0.34 7.24 -4.75
C ASN A 52 0.21 6.45 -5.94
N ARG A 53 1.17 5.54 -5.71
CA ARG A 53 1.66 4.61 -6.71
C ARG A 53 0.56 3.59 -6.99
N LYS A 54 0.17 3.47 -8.25
CA LYS A 54 -0.86 2.53 -8.70
C LYS A 54 -0.31 1.66 -9.81
N GLU A 55 -0.51 0.37 -9.68
CA GLU A 55 -0.06 -0.63 -10.64
C GLU A 55 -1.20 -1.60 -10.95
N PHE A 56 -1.16 -2.19 -12.15
CA PHE A 56 -2.16 -3.14 -12.61
C PHE A 56 -1.62 -4.55 -12.47
N TYR A 57 -2.49 -5.45 -12.03
CA TYR A 57 -2.18 -6.85 -11.78
C TYR A 57 -3.24 -7.77 -12.40
N LEU A 58 -2.84 -9.01 -12.67
CA LEU A 58 -3.71 -10.07 -13.14
C LEU A 58 -4.18 -10.95 -11.98
N ASN A 59 -5.49 -11.09 -11.82
CA ASN A 59 -6.10 -12.06 -10.92
C ASN A 59 -6.19 -13.43 -11.60
N GLN A 60 -5.06 -14.13 -11.69
CA GLN A 60 -4.96 -15.41 -12.40
C GLN A 60 -5.86 -16.49 -11.79
N GLN A 61 -6.00 -16.49 -10.46
CA GLN A 61 -6.76 -17.47 -9.70
C GLN A 61 -8.26 -17.16 -9.59
N ASN A 62 -8.74 -16.08 -10.22
CA ASN A 62 -10.14 -15.63 -10.10
C ASN A 62 -10.61 -15.48 -8.63
N LEU A 63 -9.72 -14.96 -7.77
CA LEU A 63 -10.04 -14.70 -6.38
C LEU A 63 -11.21 -13.72 -6.28
N PRO A 64 -12.12 -13.86 -5.30
CA PRO A 64 -13.27 -12.98 -5.11
C PRO A 64 -12.86 -11.63 -4.49
N ILE A 65 -12.04 -10.87 -5.21
CA ILE A 65 -11.46 -9.60 -4.76
C ILE A 65 -12.48 -8.48 -4.92
N LYS A 66 -12.59 -7.63 -3.90
CA LYS A 66 -13.42 -6.43 -3.91
C LYS A 66 -12.58 -5.17 -3.71
N ARG A 67 -13.14 -4.02 -4.10
CA ARG A 67 -12.53 -2.72 -3.80
C ARG A 67 -12.35 -2.55 -2.29
N GLY A 68 -11.17 -2.10 -1.89
CA GLY A 68 -10.78 -1.93 -0.49
C GLY A 68 -10.11 -3.17 0.13
N ASP A 69 -10.13 -4.32 -0.53
CA ASP A 69 -9.42 -5.50 -0.01
C ASP A 69 -7.90 -5.28 -0.07
N TYR A 70 -7.21 -5.78 0.95
CA TYR A 70 -5.76 -5.91 0.91
C TYR A 70 -5.39 -7.21 0.18
N VAL A 71 -4.42 -7.11 -0.72
CA VAL A 71 -3.97 -8.23 -1.55
C VAL A 71 -2.46 -8.36 -1.51
N ALA A 72 -1.99 -9.60 -1.51
CA ALA A 72 -0.58 -9.95 -1.68
C ALA A 72 -0.26 -10.05 -3.17
N VAL A 73 0.73 -9.28 -3.62
CA VAL A 73 1.06 -9.10 -5.04
C VAL A 73 2.51 -9.47 -5.33
N GLN A 74 2.77 -9.81 -6.59
CA GLN A 74 4.12 -10.00 -7.09
C GLN A 74 4.89 -8.67 -7.13
N CYS A 75 6.11 -8.69 -6.60
CA CYS A 75 7.07 -7.60 -6.66
C CYS A 75 8.38 -8.09 -7.27
N GLU A 76 9.24 -7.16 -7.69
CA GLU A 76 10.57 -7.47 -8.25
C GLU A 76 11.42 -8.34 -7.31
N SER A 77 11.24 -8.14 -6.00
CA SER A 77 11.88 -8.93 -4.95
C SER A 77 10.84 -9.27 -3.87
N GLY A 78 10.46 -10.54 -3.75
CA GLY A 78 9.54 -11.01 -2.71
C GLY A 78 8.06 -10.69 -3.00
N HIS A 79 7.30 -10.41 -1.95
CA HIS A 79 5.88 -10.15 -2.02
C HIS A 79 5.57 -8.72 -1.55
N GLY A 80 4.65 -8.05 -2.23
CA GLY A 80 4.11 -6.76 -1.83
C GLY A 80 2.74 -6.91 -1.18
N LEU A 81 2.37 -5.98 -0.31
CA LEU A 81 0.98 -5.76 0.08
C LEU A 81 0.49 -4.43 -0.51
N GLY A 82 -0.70 -4.45 -1.09
CA GLY A 82 -1.39 -3.28 -1.60
C GLY A 82 -2.89 -3.35 -1.39
N VAL A 83 -3.57 -2.23 -1.63
CA VAL A 83 -5.03 -2.10 -1.49
C VAL A 83 -5.67 -2.04 -2.85
N VAL A 84 -6.77 -2.77 -3.04
CA VAL A 84 -7.49 -2.79 -4.31
C VAL A 84 -8.26 -1.49 -4.51
N SER A 85 -7.95 -0.79 -5.59
CA SER A 85 -8.56 0.49 -5.97
C SER A 85 -9.73 0.27 -6.94
N LEU A 86 -9.50 -0.45 -8.03
CA LEU A 86 -10.48 -0.75 -9.07
C LEU A 86 -10.37 -2.21 -9.51
N THR A 87 -11.48 -2.79 -9.92
CA THR A 87 -11.58 -4.18 -10.40
C THR A 87 -12.34 -4.23 -11.74
N GLY A 88 -12.20 -5.34 -12.46
CA GLY A 88 -13.04 -5.64 -13.63
C GLY A 88 -12.82 -4.68 -14.79
N LYS A 89 -13.91 -4.33 -15.49
CA LYS A 89 -13.82 -3.54 -16.72
C LYS A 89 -13.24 -2.14 -16.52
N MET A 90 -13.47 -1.53 -15.36
CA MET A 90 -12.94 -0.20 -15.06
C MET A 90 -11.40 -0.21 -15.00
N ALA A 91 -10.81 -1.22 -14.36
CA ALA A 91 -9.37 -1.38 -14.30
C ALA A 91 -8.76 -1.59 -15.69
N GLU A 92 -9.42 -2.37 -16.55
CA GLU A 92 -9.02 -2.56 -17.95
C GLU A 92 -9.06 -1.24 -18.75
N LEU A 93 -10.12 -0.44 -18.60
CA LEU A 93 -10.22 0.87 -19.25
C LEU A 93 -9.12 1.83 -18.78
N GLN A 94 -8.80 1.82 -17.49
CA GLN A 94 -7.70 2.62 -16.95
C GLN A 94 -6.33 2.18 -17.46
N LEU A 95 -6.11 0.87 -17.54
CA LEU A 95 -4.90 0.31 -18.13
C LEU A 95 -4.77 0.75 -19.59
N LYS A 96 -5.82 0.56 -20.40
CA LYS A 96 -5.84 0.98 -21.81
C LYS A 96 -5.58 2.47 -21.99
N ARG A 97 -6.10 3.30 -21.09
CA ARG A 97 -5.84 4.75 -21.10
C ARG A 97 -4.38 5.09 -20.78
N LYS A 98 -3.76 4.37 -19.83
CA LYS A 98 -2.38 4.61 -19.41
C LYS A 98 -1.36 4.01 -20.39
N SER A 99 -1.65 2.83 -20.92
CA SER A 99 -0.74 2.02 -21.74
C SER A 99 -1.57 1.11 -22.67
N PRO A 100 -1.97 1.59 -23.86
CA PRO A 100 -2.95 0.91 -24.72
C PRO A 100 -2.50 -0.44 -25.29
N GLN A 101 -1.19 -0.75 -25.26
CA GLN A 101 -0.64 -2.02 -25.75
C GLN A 101 -0.05 -2.91 -24.64
N SER A 102 -0.17 -2.52 -23.37
CA SER A 102 0.41 -3.28 -22.26
C SER A 102 -0.65 -4.13 -21.58
N GLU A 103 -0.34 -5.41 -21.39
CA GLU A 103 -1.04 -6.29 -20.44
C GLU A 103 -0.29 -6.31 -19.10
N PRO A 104 -1.00 -6.55 -17.98
CA PRO A 104 -0.34 -6.64 -16.69
C PRO A 104 0.44 -7.95 -16.57
N GLU A 105 1.77 -7.86 -16.51
CA GLU A 105 2.65 -9.01 -16.30
C GLU A 105 2.64 -9.53 -14.85
N LYS A 106 2.31 -8.65 -13.89
CA LYS A 106 2.37 -8.96 -12.46
C LYS A 106 1.08 -9.63 -11.99
N ILE A 107 1.21 -10.61 -11.10
CA ILE A 107 0.09 -11.45 -10.63
C ILE A 107 -0.30 -11.11 -9.18
N ILE A 108 -1.59 -11.27 -8.86
CA ILE A 108 -2.10 -11.30 -7.48
C ILE A 108 -2.06 -12.74 -6.96
N TYR A 109 -1.41 -12.96 -5.81
CA TYR A 109 -1.29 -14.30 -5.23
C TYR A 109 -2.47 -14.69 -4.37
N ARG A 110 -2.90 -13.80 -3.46
CA ARG A 110 -3.97 -14.07 -2.48
C ARG A 110 -4.51 -12.79 -1.87
N ILE A 111 -5.68 -12.90 -1.26
CA ILE A 111 -6.19 -11.89 -0.32
C ILE A 111 -5.30 -11.90 0.93
N ALA A 112 -4.95 -10.73 1.43
CA ALA A 112 -4.09 -10.58 2.59
C ALA A 112 -4.77 -11.10 3.85
N SER A 113 -4.01 -11.82 4.66
CA SER A 113 -4.43 -12.25 5.99
C SER A 113 -4.28 -11.08 7.00
N LYS A 114 -4.97 -11.17 8.13
CA LYS A 114 -4.79 -10.24 9.26
C LYS A 114 -3.33 -10.14 9.68
N PHE A 115 -2.62 -11.26 9.67
CA PHE A 115 -1.18 -11.30 9.98
C PHE A 115 -0.32 -10.48 8.99
N ASP A 116 -0.67 -10.50 7.71
CA ASP A 116 0.03 -9.71 6.69
C ASP A 116 -0.21 -8.20 6.90
N ILE A 117 -1.44 -7.85 7.29
CA ILE A 117 -1.83 -6.48 7.64
C ILE A 117 -1.07 -5.99 8.89
N GLU A 118 -0.98 -6.81 9.93
CA GLU A 118 -0.20 -6.49 11.13
C GLU A 118 1.29 -6.31 10.82
N LYS A 119 1.87 -7.17 9.98
CA LYS A 119 3.25 -7.02 9.50
C LYS A 119 3.45 -5.70 8.76
N LEU A 120 2.56 -5.38 7.83
CA LEU A 120 2.58 -4.11 7.10
C LEU A 120 2.52 -2.94 8.08
N THR A 121 1.65 -2.99 9.08
CA THR A 121 1.53 -1.96 10.13
C THR A 121 2.86 -1.77 10.87
N LYS A 122 3.45 -2.87 11.33
CA LYS A 122 4.75 -2.86 12.03
C LYS A 122 5.87 -2.32 11.14
N ALA A 123 5.86 -2.64 9.85
CA ALA A 123 6.82 -2.10 8.89
C ALA A 123 6.65 -0.57 8.72
N ARG A 124 5.41 -0.07 8.65
CA ARG A 124 5.12 1.38 8.57
C ARG A 124 5.56 2.14 9.83
N LEU A 125 5.41 1.55 11.02
CA LEU A 125 5.89 2.15 12.27
C LEU A 125 7.42 2.36 12.28
N LYS A 126 8.17 1.53 11.53
CA LYS A 126 9.63 1.66 11.38
C LYS A 126 10.07 2.77 10.41
N GLU A 127 9.18 3.31 9.58
CA GLU A 127 9.52 4.34 8.58
C GLU A 127 10.04 5.62 9.20
N LYS A 128 9.28 6.19 10.15
CA LYS A 128 9.65 7.44 10.83
C LYS A 128 11.01 7.37 11.53
N PRO A 129 11.30 6.36 12.39
CA PRO A 129 12.60 6.28 13.05
C PRO A 129 13.73 6.00 12.05
N ALA A 130 13.50 5.21 11.00
CA ALA A 130 14.49 4.98 9.96
C ALA A 130 14.85 6.29 9.22
N MET A 131 13.86 7.11 8.89
CA MET A 131 14.07 8.42 8.26
C MET A 131 14.93 9.35 9.12
N ILE A 132 14.64 9.45 10.41
CA ILE A 132 15.41 10.31 11.35
C ILE A 132 16.86 9.84 11.42
N LYS A 133 17.08 8.53 11.61
CA LYS A 133 18.43 7.94 11.64
C LYS A 133 19.19 8.20 10.34
N ALA A 134 18.54 8.03 9.20
CA ALA A 134 19.18 8.23 7.91
C ALA A 134 19.60 9.71 7.72
N ARG A 135 18.79 10.68 8.18
CA ARG A 135 19.16 12.11 8.16
C ARG A 135 20.36 12.42 9.07
N GLN A 136 20.40 11.84 10.26
CA GLN A 136 21.54 11.98 11.18
C GLN A 136 22.82 11.42 10.57
N LEU A 137 22.74 10.27 9.89
CA LEU A 137 23.89 9.68 9.21
C LEU A 137 24.35 10.51 8.02
N ALA A 138 23.42 11.03 7.20
CA ALA A 138 23.76 11.90 6.08
C ALA A 138 24.50 13.16 6.55
N GLN A 139 24.05 13.77 7.65
CA GLN A 139 24.72 14.93 8.25
C GLN A 139 26.09 14.57 8.81
N LYS A 140 26.22 13.41 9.48
CA LYS A 140 27.51 12.95 10.03
C LYS A 140 28.55 12.65 8.95
N LEU A 141 28.10 12.22 7.77
CA LEU A 141 28.94 11.91 6.61
C LEU A 141 29.12 13.11 5.68
N GLU A 142 28.59 14.29 6.04
CA GLU A 142 28.65 15.52 5.23
C GLU A 142 28.16 15.32 3.78
N LEU A 143 27.16 14.45 3.59
CA LEU A 143 26.58 14.20 2.27
C LEU A 143 25.60 15.31 1.91
N GLU A 144 25.76 15.91 0.73
CA GLU A 144 24.83 16.88 0.14
C GLU A 144 23.55 16.20 -0.37
N MET A 145 22.75 15.62 0.55
CA MET A 145 21.46 15.03 0.23
C MET A 145 20.42 15.27 1.30
N LYS A 146 19.17 15.45 0.86
CA LYS A 146 18.00 15.60 1.72
C LYS A 146 17.06 14.41 1.54
N ILE A 147 16.90 13.65 2.61
CA ILE A 147 16.01 12.48 2.65
C ILE A 147 14.57 12.94 2.89
N SER A 148 13.69 12.69 1.92
CA SER A 148 12.31 13.15 1.91
C SER A 148 11.34 12.15 2.56
N ASP A 149 11.39 10.88 2.14
CA ASP A 149 10.49 9.82 2.63
C ASP A 149 11.18 8.45 2.62
N VAL A 150 10.61 7.50 3.36
CA VAL A 150 11.05 6.11 3.44
C VAL A 150 9.85 5.19 3.26
N GLU A 151 9.99 4.16 2.44
CA GLU A 151 8.98 3.14 2.22
C GLU A 151 9.55 1.77 2.54
N PHE A 152 8.90 1.07 3.49
CA PHE A 152 9.15 -0.37 3.68
C PHE A 152 8.15 -1.18 2.85
N GLN A 153 8.62 -2.29 2.30
CA GLN A 153 7.75 -3.33 1.75
C GLN A 153 6.89 -3.96 2.85
N GLY A 154 5.78 -4.61 2.47
CA GLY A 154 4.84 -5.25 3.41
C GLY A 154 5.48 -6.30 4.32
N ASP A 155 6.48 -7.01 3.81
CA ASP A 155 7.26 -8.00 4.57
C ASP A 155 8.40 -7.37 5.40
N GLY A 156 8.71 -6.09 5.18
CA GLY A 156 9.79 -5.36 5.85
C GLY A 156 11.21 -5.72 5.41
N SER A 157 11.37 -6.56 4.38
CA SER A 157 12.66 -7.04 3.86
C SER A 157 13.44 -5.98 3.08
N LYS A 158 12.74 -5.08 2.38
CA LYS A 158 13.33 -3.97 1.62
C LYS A 158 12.82 -2.63 2.12
N ALA A 159 13.75 -1.67 2.23
CA ALA A 159 13.46 -0.26 2.49
C ALA A 159 13.95 0.57 1.30
N THR A 160 13.08 1.44 0.80
CA THR A 160 13.39 2.40 -0.27
C THR A 160 13.42 3.80 0.32
N PHE A 161 14.54 4.50 0.15
CA PHE A 161 14.71 5.89 0.59
C PHE A 161 14.53 6.81 -0.60
N PHE A 162 13.68 7.82 -0.45
CA PHE A 162 13.51 8.89 -1.44
C PHE A 162 14.33 10.10 -0.99
N LEU A 163 15.12 10.65 -1.91
CA LEU A 163 16.05 11.74 -1.63
C LEU A 163 16.20 12.66 -2.84
N TYR A 164 16.62 13.89 -2.57
CA TYR A 164 17.00 14.87 -3.57
C TYR A 164 18.33 15.50 -3.15
N CYS A 165 19.14 15.88 -4.14
CA CYS A 165 20.26 16.79 -3.94
C CYS A 165 19.72 18.20 -3.69
#